data_AF-A0A428ZIM3-F1
#
_entry.id   AF-A0A428ZIM3-F1
#
_cell.length_a   1.000
_cell.length_b   1.000
_cell.length_c   1.000
_cell.angle_alpha   90.00
_cell.angle_beta   90.00
_cell.angle_gamma   90.00
#
_symmetry.space_group_name_H-M   'P 1'
#
loop_
_entity.id
_entity.type
_entity.pdbx_description
1 polymer ?
#
loop_
_entity_poly.entity_id
_entity_poly.type
_entity_poly.pdbx_seq_one_letter_code
_entity_poly.pdbx_strand_id
1 'polypeptide(L)'
;MSFGADRDQTGCSHTPLEEFMDARTIVSRYYEAWADHAGDMSGVPLAEDFVFTGPVASFDSAEAYRTMARQAGAAVRGFRVRHQFVAGDLVCSVIDWEMTMLPRTLTAAEILEIRAGEIVRGELIYDAEDLRRAMAAPPVVALLEKACQSTADMLGLITGDGWDAPSRCAGWTVRQVGNHLVGALLLLARVARRDPIDPAELDAQRTAETDHLGQDPVGSFQAAAAGLIKTFGDSGVLEQRFDIPGPGTTGLQLASISTLEVLVHGWDMASGADVPYQPDDAVVTATRTYAVTAISEAPRGGPFGPVVPVTADADPFTALLGHLGRHA
;
A
#
# COMPACT_ATOMS: atom_id res chain seq x y z
N MET A 1 94.52 -22.67 2.09
CA MET A 1 93.75 -23.03 0.88
C MET A 1 92.47 -23.68 1.39
N SER A 2 91.32 -23.01 1.54
CA SER A 2 90.49 -22.14 0.70
C SER A 2 89.53 -22.88 -0.24
N PHE A 3 88.24 -22.54 -0.07
CA PHE A 3 87.06 -22.64 -0.95
C PHE A 3 86.37 -23.98 -1.23
N GLY A 4 85.03 -23.93 -1.17
CA GLY A 4 84.12 -24.77 -1.95
C GLY A 4 82.74 -24.98 -1.33
N ALA A 5 81.77 -24.13 -1.69
CA ALA A 5 80.35 -24.27 -1.35
C ALA A 5 79.65 -25.33 -2.23
N ASP A 6 78.51 -25.87 -1.79
CA ASP A 6 77.35 -25.85 -2.69
C ASP A 6 76.01 -25.88 -1.97
N ARG A 7 75.07 -25.13 -2.56
CA ARG A 7 73.69 -24.92 -2.15
C ARG A 7 72.84 -26.06 -2.71
N ASP A 8 71.77 -26.43 -2.01
CA ASP A 8 70.55 -26.79 -2.72
C ASP A 8 69.32 -26.35 -1.91
N GLN A 9 68.79 -25.19 -2.30
CA GLN A 9 67.48 -24.69 -1.90
C GLN A 9 66.50 -25.10 -3.00
N THR A 10 65.84 -26.24 -2.85
CA THR A 10 64.63 -26.53 -3.62
C THR A 10 63.47 -25.81 -2.96
N GLY A 11 63.11 -24.66 -3.53
CA GLY A 11 61.94 -23.88 -3.14
C GLY A 11 60.64 -24.62 -3.44
N CYS A 12 59.88 -24.94 -2.40
CA CYS A 12 58.44 -25.07 -2.52
C CYS A 12 57.88 -23.64 -2.59
N SER A 13 57.51 -23.21 -3.80
CA SER A 13 56.69 -22.02 -4.00
C SER A 13 55.31 -22.28 -3.40
N HIS A 14 55.12 -21.90 -2.13
CA HIS A 14 53.79 -21.70 -1.57
C HIS A 14 53.22 -20.44 -2.23
N THR A 15 52.34 -20.63 -3.21
CA THR A 15 51.39 -19.60 -3.61
C THR A 15 50.54 -19.27 -2.39
N PRO A 16 50.35 -18.00 -1.99
CA PRO A 16 49.44 -17.65 -0.91
C PRO A 16 48.04 -18.11 -1.31
N LEU A 17 47.40 -18.92 -0.46
CA LEU A 17 45.95 -19.10 -0.53
C LEU A 17 45.36 -17.72 -0.25
N GLU A 18 44.74 -17.10 -1.26
CA GLU A 18 43.88 -15.94 -1.04
C GLU A 18 42.86 -16.33 0.04
N GLU A 19 42.90 -15.66 1.20
CA GLU A 19 41.88 -15.81 2.24
C GLU A 19 40.59 -15.18 1.73
N PHE A 20 39.83 -15.94 0.93
CA PHE A 20 38.47 -15.57 0.60
C PHE A 20 37.65 -15.52 1.88
N MET A 21 36.80 -14.49 2.02
CA MET A 21 35.88 -14.39 3.15
C MET A 21 35.00 -15.63 3.22
N ASP A 22 34.78 -16.13 4.44
CA ASP A 22 33.85 -17.24 4.68
C ASP A 22 32.45 -16.92 4.11
N ALA A 23 31.80 -17.91 3.51
CA ALA A 23 30.49 -17.79 2.85
C ALA A 23 29.45 -17.13 3.75
N ARG A 24 29.51 -17.43 5.06
CA ARG A 24 28.64 -16.82 6.06
C ARG A 24 28.84 -15.30 6.17
N THR A 25 30.09 -14.84 6.10
CA THR A 25 30.43 -13.41 6.22
C THR A 25 29.93 -12.62 5.01
N ILE A 26 30.06 -13.19 3.80
CA ILE A 26 29.53 -12.60 2.56
C ILE A 26 28.01 -12.44 2.64
N VAL A 27 27.33 -13.49 3.11
CA VAL A 27 25.88 -13.49 3.25
C VAL A 27 25.39 -12.57 4.36
N SER A 28 26.15 -12.41 5.45
CA SER A 28 25.83 -11.39 6.46
C SER A 28 25.79 -9.99 5.87
N ARG A 29 26.75 -9.62 5.01
CA ARG A 29 26.73 -8.31 4.32
C ARG A 29 25.51 -8.13 3.42
N TYR A 30 25.10 -9.20 2.73
CA TYR A 30 23.88 -9.18 1.93
C TYR A 30 22.64 -8.90 2.79
N TYR A 31 22.54 -9.50 3.98
CA TYR A 31 21.42 -9.24 4.88
C TYR A 31 21.50 -7.92 5.64
N GLU A 32 22.70 -7.43 5.96
CA GLU A 32 22.91 -6.07 6.48
C GLU A 32 22.43 -5.02 5.47
N ALA A 33 22.66 -5.22 4.17
CA ALA A 33 22.14 -4.33 3.14
C ALA A 33 20.61 -4.23 3.17
N TRP A 34 19.92 -5.34 3.42
CA TRP A 34 18.47 -5.34 3.58
C TRP A 34 17.99 -4.75 4.91
N ALA A 35 18.64 -5.10 6.02
CA ALA A 35 18.21 -4.73 7.35
C ALA A 35 18.50 -3.27 7.67
N ASP A 36 19.66 -2.78 7.28
CA ASP A 36 20.22 -1.51 7.78
C ASP A 36 20.43 -0.47 6.67
N HIS A 37 20.35 -0.88 5.39
CA HIS A 37 20.68 -0.01 4.26
C HIS A 37 19.57 0.08 3.20
N ALA A 38 18.32 -0.24 3.56
CA ALA A 38 17.16 -0.13 2.68
C ALA A 38 17.39 -0.79 1.30
N GLY A 39 18.05 -1.95 1.30
CA GLY A 39 18.36 -2.72 0.09
C GLY A 39 19.49 -2.14 -0.76
N ASP A 40 20.30 -1.21 -0.24
CA ASP A 40 21.52 -0.77 -0.93
C ASP A 40 22.57 -1.87 -0.94
N MET A 41 22.59 -2.59 -2.05
CA MET A 41 23.51 -3.70 -2.29
C MET A 41 24.92 -3.25 -2.68
N SER A 42 25.23 -1.97 -2.81
CA SER A 42 26.51 -1.48 -3.37
C SER A 42 27.76 -2.08 -2.73
N GLY A 43 27.73 -2.37 -1.42
CA GLY A 43 28.81 -3.03 -0.66
C GLY A 43 28.81 -4.57 -0.71
N VAL A 44 27.84 -5.19 -1.40
CA VAL A 44 27.67 -6.63 -1.47
C VAL A 44 28.36 -7.20 -2.73
N PRO A 45 29.24 -8.21 -2.58
CA PRO A 45 29.95 -8.80 -3.71
C PRO A 45 29.02 -9.75 -4.48
N LEU A 46 28.28 -9.20 -5.44
CA LEU A 46 27.52 -9.99 -6.42
C LEU A 46 28.41 -10.19 -7.65
N ALA A 47 28.53 -11.43 -8.11
CA ALA A 47 29.32 -11.77 -9.29
C ALA A 47 28.74 -11.13 -10.57
N GLU A 48 29.57 -11.02 -11.61
CA GLU A 48 29.15 -10.53 -12.93
C GLU A 48 28.06 -11.43 -13.55
N ASP A 49 28.16 -12.75 -13.34
CA ASP A 49 27.21 -13.76 -13.80
C ASP A 49 26.08 -14.05 -12.80
N PHE A 50 25.82 -13.14 -11.87
CA PHE A 50 24.82 -13.33 -10.81
C PHE A 50 23.39 -13.51 -11.37
N VAL A 51 22.70 -14.54 -10.87
CA VAL A 51 21.29 -14.82 -11.17
C VAL A 51 20.46 -14.88 -9.89
N PHE A 52 19.29 -14.27 -9.89
CA PHE A 52 18.32 -14.36 -8.81
C PHE A 52 16.99 -14.94 -9.30
N THR A 53 16.43 -15.90 -8.58
CA THR A 53 15.11 -16.47 -8.87
C THR A 53 14.18 -16.27 -7.70
N GLY A 54 12.99 -15.74 -7.96
CA GLY A 54 11.95 -15.58 -6.93
C GLY A 54 10.54 -15.82 -7.49
N PRO A 55 9.53 -16.00 -6.62
CA PRO A 55 8.15 -16.31 -7.05
C PRO A 55 7.42 -15.15 -7.75
N VAL A 56 7.90 -13.91 -7.59
CA VAL A 56 7.31 -12.68 -8.14
C VAL A 56 8.23 -12.02 -9.17
N ALA A 57 9.54 -12.06 -8.94
CA ALA A 57 10.52 -11.47 -9.82
C ALA A 57 11.80 -12.32 -9.85
N SER A 58 12.43 -12.37 -11.02
CA SER A 58 13.69 -13.06 -11.29
C SER A 58 14.59 -12.16 -12.14
N PHE A 59 15.90 -12.29 -11.96
CA PHE A 59 16.91 -11.41 -12.56
C PHE A 59 18.08 -12.24 -13.06
N ASP A 60 18.59 -11.92 -14.24
CA ASP A 60 19.75 -12.54 -14.88
C ASP A 60 21.00 -11.65 -14.83
N SER A 61 20.96 -10.57 -14.05
CA SER A 61 22.09 -9.67 -13.85
C SER A 61 22.10 -9.04 -12.45
N ALA A 62 23.31 -8.80 -11.93
CA ALA A 62 23.51 -8.08 -10.67
C ALA A 62 22.93 -6.66 -10.71
N GLU A 63 23.02 -5.95 -11.85
CA GLU A 63 22.54 -4.57 -11.97
C GLU A 63 21.02 -4.48 -11.84
N ALA A 64 20.27 -5.36 -12.54
CA ALA A 64 18.82 -5.40 -12.45
C ALA A 64 18.37 -5.76 -11.02
N TYR A 65 19.04 -6.73 -10.39
CA TYR A 65 18.77 -7.09 -9.01
C TYR A 65 19.04 -5.92 -8.04
N ARG A 66 20.18 -5.22 -8.15
CA ARG A 66 20.51 -4.04 -7.32
C ARG A 66 19.49 -2.92 -7.45
N THR A 67 18.97 -2.71 -8.66
CA THR A 67 17.93 -1.71 -8.92
C THR A 67 16.63 -2.08 -8.22
N MET A 68 16.19 -3.34 -8.37
CA MET A 68 15.02 -3.85 -7.65
C MET A 68 15.23 -3.79 -6.13
N ALA A 69 16.39 -4.21 -5.62
CA ALA A 69 16.66 -4.25 -4.17
C ALA A 69 16.52 -2.87 -3.54
N ARG A 70 17.00 -1.81 -4.19
CA ARG A 70 16.80 -0.42 -3.73
C ARG A 70 15.32 0.01 -3.74
N GLN A 71 14.55 -0.38 -4.75
CA GLN A 71 13.13 -0.07 -4.81
C GLN A 71 12.32 -0.81 -3.74
N ALA A 72 12.54 -2.12 -3.61
CA ALA A 72 11.86 -2.96 -2.63
C ALA A 72 12.28 -2.61 -1.19
N GLY A 73 13.57 -2.29 -0.99
CA GLY A 73 14.13 -1.93 0.31
C GLY A 73 13.50 -0.66 0.90
N ALA A 74 13.05 0.28 0.07
CA ALA A 74 12.29 1.45 0.53
C ALA A 74 10.93 1.08 1.18
N ALA A 75 10.38 -0.10 0.86
CA ALA A 75 9.14 -0.61 1.43
C ALA A 75 9.37 -1.53 2.65
N VAL A 76 10.62 -1.86 3.00
CA VAL A 76 10.94 -2.71 4.16
C VAL A 76 10.85 -1.89 5.45
N ARG A 77 9.99 -2.34 6.37
CA ARG A 77 9.79 -1.78 7.72
C ARG A 77 10.56 -2.56 8.79
N GLY A 78 10.87 -3.81 8.51
CA GLY A 78 11.61 -4.70 9.40
C GLY A 78 12.15 -5.90 8.64
N PHE A 79 13.39 -6.27 8.92
CA PHE A 79 14.05 -7.43 8.34
C PHE A 79 14.71 -8.21 9.46
N ARG A 80 14.52 -9.54 9.47
CA ARG A 80 15.21 -10.40 10.44
C ARG A 80 15.63 -11.72 9.82
N VAL A 81 16.89 -12.09 10.00
CA VAL A 81 17.34 -13.48 9.81
C VAL A 81 16.95 -14.29 11.05
N ARG A 82 16.08 -15.29 10.90
CA ARG A 82 15.66 -16.18 12.00
C ARG A 82 16.67 -17.29 12.24
N HIS A 83 17.06 -17.97 11.16
CA HIS A 83 17.96 -19.10 11.15
C HIS A 83 18.81 -19.06 9.90
N GLN A 84 20.03 -19.58 9.99
CA GLN A 84 20.97 -19.65 8.88
C GLN A 84 21.72 -20.98 8.94
N PHE A 85 21.79 -21.65 7.80
CA PHE A 85 22.38 -22.97 7.62
C PHE A 85 23.43 -22.86 6.51
N VAL A 86 24.64 -23.36 6.79
CA VAL A 86 25.77 -23.32 5.84
C VAL A 86 26.12 -24.74 5.44
N ALA A 87 26.23 -24.99 4.13
CA ALA A 87 26.60 -26.27 3.56
C ALA A 87 27.62 -26.03 2.42
N GLY A 88 28.90 -25.97 2.78
CA GLY A 88 29.97 -25.57 1.85
C GLY A 88 29.73 -24.15 1.35
N ASP A 89 29.56 -24.03 0.03
CA ASP A 89 29.36 -22.77 -0.69
C ASP A 89 27.90 -22.29 -0.73
N LEU A 90 26.98 -23.05 -0.11
CA LEU A 90 25.57 -22.71 -0.02
C LEU A 90 25.21 -22.20 1.37
N VAL A 91 24.47 -21.10 1.43
CA VAL A 91 23.88 -20.57 2.66
C VAL A 91 22.37 -20.48 2.49
N CYS A 92 21.64 -21.25 3.30
CA CYS A 92 20.18 -21.16 3.38
C CYS A 92 19.79 -20.36 4.62
N SER A 93 19.00 -19.31 4.45
CA SER A 93 18.51 -18.48 5.54
C SER A 93 17.00 -18.48 5.57
N VAL A 94 16.42 -18.62 6.76
CA VAL A 94 15.00 -18.34 6.99
C VAL A 94 14.90 -16.90 7.46
N ILE A 95 14.20 -16.07 6.70
CA ILE A 95 14.10 -14.63 6.92
C ILE A 95 12.64 -14.21 7.12
N ASP A 96 12.44 -13.19 7.94
CA ASP A 96 11.16 -12.50 8.15
C ASP A 96 11.26 -11.08 7.59
N TRP A 97 10.31 -10.72 6.73
CA TRP A 97 10.12 -9.38 6.14
C TRP A 97 8.83 -8.75 6.61
N GLU A 98 8.94 -7.53 7.08
CA GLU A 98 7.79 -6.63 7.25
C GLU A 98 7.85 -5.59 6.16
N MET A 99 6.87 -5.60 5.26
CA MET A 99 6.79 -4.64 4.16
C MET A 99 5.60 -3.71 4.34
N THR A 100 5.68 -2.47 3.86
CA THR A 100 4.59 -1.48 3.94
C THR A 100 3.32 -1.95 3.26
N MET A 101 3.42 -2.66 2.13
CA MET A 101 2.27 -3.14 1.38
C MET A 101 1.65 -4.45 1.91
N LEU A 102 2.26 -5.09 2.92
CA LEU A 102 1.79 -6.37 3.45
C LEU A 102 1.21 -6.21 4.85
N PRO A 103 0.04 -6.81 5.14
CA PRO A 103 -0.61 -6.71 6.45
C PRO A 103 0.07 -7.57 7.52
N ARG A 104 0.89 -8.55 7.12
CA ARG A 104 1.57 -9.49 8.00
C ARG A 104 3.03 -9.63 7.59
N THR A 105 3.85 -10.12 8.51
CA THR A 105 5.22 -10.55 8.24
C THR A 105 5.22 -11.66 7.20
N LEU A 106 6.04 -11.50 6.18
CA LEU A 106 6.32 -12.50 5.16
C LEU A 106 7.54 -13.30 5.61
N THR A 107 7.37 -14.61 5.79
CA THR A 107 8.48 -15.52 6.08
C THR A 107 8.91 -16.20 4.79
N ALA A 108 10.22 -16.17 4.51
CA ALA A 108 10.81 -16.78 3.33
C ALA A 108 12.01 -17.65 3.70
N ALA A 109 12.31 -18.63 2.85
CA ALA A 109 13.61 -19.27 2.80
C ALA A 109 14.38 -18.72 1.59
N GLU A 110 15.62 -18.33 1.79
CA GLU A 110 16.50 -17.87 0.71
C GLU A 110 17.79 -18.68 0.71
N ILE A 111 18.19 -19.12 -0.47
CA ILE A 111 19.40 -19.89 -0.70
C ILE A 111 20.34 -19.02 -1.53
N LEU A 112 21.52 -18.74 -1.00
CA LEU A 112 22.58 -18.02 -1.68
C LEU A 112 23.75 -18.96 -1.96
N GLU A 113 24.27 -18.94 -3.19
CA GLU A 113 25.43 -19.70 -3.62
C GLU A 113 26.63 -18.75 -3.78
N ILE A 114 27.76 -19.14 -3.19
CA ILE A 114 28.97 -18.34 -3.13
C ILE A 114 30.06 -19.04 -3.92
N ARG A 115 30.80 -18.30 -4.74
CA ARG A 115 31.93 -18.82 -5.49
C ARG A 115 33.01 -17.76 -5.55
N ALA A 116 34.24 -18.13 -5.18
CA ALA A 116 35.39 -17.22 -5.16
C ALA A 116 35.14 -15.91 -4.40
N GLY A 117 34.37 -15.96 -3.31
CA GLY A 117 34.07 -14.81 -2.47
C GLY A 117 32.92 -13.91 -2.94
N GLU A 118 32.22 -14.29 -4.01
CA GLU A 118 31.09 -13.55 -4.56
C GLU A 118 29.81 -14.39 -4.52
N ILE A 119 28.65 -13.74 -4.38
CA ILE A 119 27.35 -14.39 -4.53
C ILE A 119 27.08 -14.52 -6.03
N VAL A 120 26.92 -15.76 -6.50
CA VAL A 120 26.67 -16.08 -7.91
C VAL A 120 25.22 -16.44 -8.18
N ARG A 121 24.49 -16.90 -7.16
CA ARG A 121 23.07 -17.22 -7.30
C ARG A 121 22.30 -16.91 -6.03
N GLY A 122 21.08 -16.41 -6.20
CA GLY A 122 20.07 -16.33 -5.15
C GLY A 122 18.78 -17.02 -5.57
N GLU A 123 18.18 -17.76 -4.66
CA GLU A 123 16.87 -18.38 -4.83
C GLU A 123 16.00 -18.08 -3.61
N LEU A 124 14.91 -17.37 -3.83
CA LEU A 124 13.96 -16.97 -2.79
C LEU A 124 12.69 -17.80 -2.88
N ILE A 125 12.20 -18.31 -1.75
CA ILE A 125 11.08 -19.25 -1.66
C ILE A 125 10.12 -18.77 -0.57
N TYR A 126 8.88 -18.48 -0.94
CA TYR A 126 7.79 -18.10 -0.02
C TYR A 126 6.42 -18.22 -0.72
N ASP A 127 5.34 -18.15 0.07
CA ASP A 127 3.99 -17.99 -0.47
C ASP A 127 3.79 -16.55 -0.97
N ALA A 128 3.77 -16.39 -2.28
CA ALA A 128 3.70 -15.08 -2.93
C ALA A 128 2.29 -14.53 -3.11
N GLU A 129 1.25 -15.22 -2.66
CA GLU A 129 -0.13 -14.81 -2.92
C GLU A 129 -0.44 -13.42 -2.36
N ASP A 130 -0.10 -13.15 -1.10
CA ASP A 130 -0.35 -11.85 -0.46
C ASP A 130 0.42 -10.72 -1.17
N LEU A 131 1.66 -10.97 -1.61
CA LEU A 131 2.46 -9.98 -2.32
C LEU A 131 1.97 -9.74 -3.75
N ARG A 132 1.58 -10.79 -4.48
CA ARG A 132 0.97 -10.67 -5.81
C ARG A 132 -0.33 -9.88 -5.75
N ARG A 133 -1.18 -10.14 -4.74
CA ARG A 133 -2.41 -9.37 -4.52
C ARG A 133 -2.11 -7.91 -4.23
N ALA A 134 -1.13 -7.62 -3.37
CA ALA A 134 -0.75 -6.25 -3.06
C ALA A 134 -0.19 -5.50 -4.29
N MET A 135 0.58 -6.18 -5.15
CA MET A 135 1.13 -5.59 -6.38
C MET A 135 0.10 -5.48 -7.52
N ALA A 136 -0.88 -6.39 -7.57
CA ALA A 136 -1.95 -6.39 -8.55
C ALA A 136 -3.14 -5.50 -8.14
N ALA A 137 -3.24 -5.11 -6.86
CA ALA A 137 -4.24 -4.17 -6.39
C ALA A 137 -4.08 -2.86 -7.16
N PRO A 138 -5.16 -2.34 -7.77
CA PRO A 138 -5.10 -1.06 -8.44
C PRO A 138 -4.61 0.02 -7.46
N PRO A 139 -3.77 0.97 -7.90
CA PRO A 139 -3.36 2.08 -7.06
C PRO A 139 -4.58 2.76 -6.45
N VAL A 140 -4.50 3.18 -5.18
CA VAL A 140 -5.63 3.78 -4.45
C VAL A 140 -6.29 4.95 -5.21
N VAL A 141 -5.50 5.70 -5.98
CA VAL A 141 -5.99 6.82 -6.81
C VAL A 141 -6.88 6.32 -7.95
N ALA A 142 -6.54 5.21 -8.60
CA ALA A 142 -7.37 4.60 -9.65
C ALA A 142 -8.68 4.03 -9.08
N LEU A 143 -8.66 3.53 -7.83
CA LEU A 143 -9.90 3.12 -7.14
C LEU A 143 -10.79 4.33 -6.82
N LEU A 144 -10.20 5.43 -6.35
CA LEU A 144 -10.91 6.68 -6.12
C LEU A 144 -11.53 7.21 -7.43
N GLU A 145 -10.79 7.20 -8.54
CA GLU A 145 -11.30 7.58 -9.86
C GLU A 145 -12.54 6.77 -10.26
N LYS A 146 -12.49 5.44 -10.11
CA LYS A 146 -13.64 4.56 -10.39
C LYS A 146 -14.84 4.82 -9.48
N ALA A 147 -14.59 5.03 -8.18
CA ALA A 147 -15.63 5.37 -7.21
C ALA A 147 -16.32 6.70 -7.60
N CYS A 148 -15.52 7.71 -7.96
CA CYS A 148 -16.01 8.99 -8.42
C CYS A 148 -16.81 8.85 -9.73
N GLN A 149 -16.33 8.06 -10.69
CA GLN A 149 -17.04 7.85 -11.95
C GLN A 149 -18.43 7.23 -11.75
N SER A 150 -18.50 6.10 -11.03
CA SER A 150 -19.79 5.44 -10.75
C SER A 150 -20.76 6.33 -9.97
N THR A 151 -20.24 7.18 -9.07
CA THR A 151 -21.05 8.14 -8.33
C THR A 151 -21.53 9.28 -9.21
N ALA A 152 -20.68 9.83 -10.08
CA ALA A 152 -21.08 10.87 -11.04
C ALA A 152 -22.16 10.37 -12.01
N ASP A 153 -22.01 9.14 -12.52
CA ASP A 153 -23.00 8.51 -13.39
C ASP A 153 -24.35 8.39 -12.68
N MET A 154 -24.34 7.95 -11.41
CA MET A 154 -25.55 7.85 -10.58
C MET A 154 -26.18 9.22 -10.28
N LEU A 155 -25.37 10.25 -9.96
CA LEU A 155 -25.88 11.60 -9.75
C LEU A 155 -26.62 12.15 -10.97
N GLY A 156 -26.18 11.78 -12.18
CA GLY A 156 -26.86 12.13 -13.43
C GLY A 156 -28.25 11.51 -13.61
N LEU A 157 -28.59 10.49 -12.80
CA LEU A 157 -29.91 9.85 -12.79
C LEU A 157 -30.89 10.54 -11.83
N ILE A 158 -30.41 11.35 -10.89
CA ILE A 158 -31.25 12.01 -9.88
C ILE A 158 -31.88 13.27 -10.49
N THR A 159 -33.21 13.28 -10.57
CA THR A 159 -33.97 14.39 -11.16
C THR A 159 -35.01 14.95 -10.20
N GLY A 160 -35.30 16.26 -10.33
CA GLY A 160 -36.41 16.92 -9.65
C GLY A 160 -36.46 16.63 -8.14
N ASP A 161 -37.61 16.17 -7.68
CA ASP A 161 -37.92 15.90 -6.27
C ASP A 161 -37.02 14.82 -5.64
N GLY A 162 -36.28 14.04 -6.43
CA GLY A 162 -35.33 13.04 -5.93
C GLY A 162 -34.20 13.63 -5.09
N TRP A 163 -33.83 14.90 -5.33
CA TRP A 163 -32.85 15.63 -4.52
C TRP A 163 -33.39 16.02 -3.13
N ASP A 164 -34.70 16.23 -3.02
CA ASP A 164 -35.37 16.62 -1.78
C ASP A 164 -35.86 15.39 -0.98
N ALA A 165 -35.78 14.19 -1.56
CA ALA A 165 -36.14 12.94 -0.91
C ALA A 165 -35.24 12.65 0.31
N PRO A 166 -35.76 11.94 1.34
CA PRO A 166 -34.94 11.43 2.43
C PRO A 166 -33.84 10.48 1.92
N SER A 167 -32.61 10.67 2.39
CA SER A 167 -31.49 9.76 2.12
C SER A 167 -31.42 8.61 3.13
N ARG A 168 -30.43 7.72 2.96
CA ARG A 168 -30.08 6.72 4.00
C ARG A 168 -29.22 7.28 5.13
N CYS A 169 -28.72 8.51 5.00
CA CYS A 169 -28.18 9.26 6.14
C CYS A 169 -29.35 9.86 6.95
N ALA A 170 -29.52 9.41 8.19
CA ALA A 170 -30.65 9.79 9.02
C ALA A 170 -30.79 11.32 9.17
N GLY A 171 -31.96 11.84 8.85
CA GLY A 171 -32.28 13.27 8.96
C GLY A 171 -31.77 14.13 7.81
N TRP A 172 -31.12 13.56 6.80
CA TRP A 172 -30.61 14.29 5.64
C TRP A 172 -31.36 13.94 4.36
N THR A 173 -31.61 14.95 3.53
CA THR A 173 -32.05 14.75 2.15
C THR A 173 -30.89 14.26 1.27
N VAL A 174 -31.21 13.73 0.09
CA VAL A 174 -30.22 13.36 -0.93
C VAL A 174 -29.31 14.56 -1.26
N ARG A 175 -29.86 15.77 -1.38
CA ARG A 175 -29.08 17.00 -1.63
C ARG A 175 -28.12 17.33 -0.48
N GLN A 176 -28.53 17.11 0.76
CA GLN A 176 -27.64 17.33 1.92
C GLN A 176 -26.49 16.33 1.94
N VAL A 177 -26.73 15.06 1.63
CA VAL A 177 -25.65 14.06 1.47
C VAL A 177 -24.71 14.47 0.35
N GLY A 178 -25.23 14.94 -0.80
CA GLY A 178 -24.39 15.43 -1.89
C GLY A 178 -23.55 16.65 -1.52
N ASN A 179 -24.13 17.62 -0.80
CA ASN A 179 -23.38 18.78 -0.28
C ASN A 179 -22.26 18.36 0.68
N HIS A 180 -22.57 17.44 1.60
CA HIS A 180 -21.58 16.88 2.51
C HIS A 180 -20.43 16.22 1.77
N LEU A 181 -20.75 15.37 0.78
CA LEU A 181 -19.76 14.66 -0.01
C LEU A 181 -18.86 15.63 -0.77
N VAL A 182 -19.42 16.60 -1.50
CA VAL A 182 -18.61 17.59 -2.23
C VAL A 182 -17.75 18.42 -1.27
N GLY A 183 -18.31 18.86 -0.14
CA GLY A 183 -17.57 19.55 0.90
C GLY A 183 -16.42 18.70 1.48
N ALA A 184 -16.65 17.41 1.70
CA ALA A 184 -15.64 16.47 2.16
C ALA A 184 -14.49 16.36 1.16
N LEU A 185 -14.77 16.20 -0.14
CA LEU A 185 -13.74 16.10 -1.17
C LEU A 185 -12.88 17.38 -1.26
N LEU A 186 -13.52 18.54 -1.18
CA LEU A 186 -12.82 19.83 -1.17
C LEU A 186 -11.91 19.98 0.05
N LEU A 187 -12.41 19.62 1.24
CA LEU A 187 -11.65 19.64 2.49
C LEU A 187 -10.46 18.68 2.44
N LEU A 188 -10.67 17.43 2.02
CA LEU A 188 -9.63 16.41 1.93
C LEU A 188 -8.54 16.80 0.93
N ALA A 189 -8.90 17.47 -0.17
CA ALA A 189 -7.92 17.99 -1.13
C ALA A 189 -7.05 19.09 -0.52
N ARG A 190 -7.65 19.99 0.27
CA ARG A 190 -6.91 21.03 1.01
C ARG A 190 -6.00 20.44 2.08
N VAL A 191 -6.47 19.44 2.82
CA VAL A 191 -5.65 18.69 3.79
C VAL A 191 -4.44 18.08 3.09
N ALA A 192 -4.66 17.37 1.97
CA ALA A 192 -3.59 16.74 1.20
C ALA A 192 -2.59 17.76 0.63
N ARG A 193 -3.03 19.00 0.31
CA ARG A 193 -2.17 20.12 -0.08
C ARG A 193 -1.50 20.86 1.09
N ARG A 194 -1.86 20.54 2.33
CA ARG A 194 -1.47 21.28 3.56
C ARG A 194 -1.90 22.74 3.56
N ASP A 195 -3.01 23.03 2.90
CA ASP A 195 -3.64 24.35 3.01
C ASP A 195 -4.11 24.55 4.47
N PRO A 196 -4.04 25.77 5.04
CA PRO A 196 -4.61 26.04 6.36
C PRO A 196 -6.09 25.68 6.40
N ILE A 197 -6.54 24.96 7.44
CA ILE A 197 -7.94 24.58 7.64
C ILE A 197 -8.47 25.30 8.89
N ASP A 198 -9.57 26.04 8.74
CA ASP A 198 -10.26 26.67 9.86
C ASP A 198 -11.17 25.62 10.55
N PRO A 199 -11.16 25.48 11.89
CA PRO A 199 -12.11 24.64 12.61
C PRO A 199 -13.58 24.86 12.22
N ALA A 200 -13.98 26.08 11.87
CA ALA A 200 -15.34 26.39 11.42
C ALA A 200 -15.70 25.70 10.10
N GLU A 201 -14.72 25.44 9.22
CA GLU A 201 -14.94 24.66 7.99
C GLU A 201 -15.24 23.19 8.28
N LEU A 202 -14.59 22.62 9.31
CA LEU A 202 -14.84 21.25 9.75
C LEU A 202 -16.24 21.10 10.34
N ASP A 203 -16.71 22.11 11.07
CA ASP A 203 -18.07 22.13 11.61
C ASP A 203 -19.14 22.33 10.53
N ALA A 204 -18.91 23.22 9.56
CA ALA A 204 -19.81 23.43 8.43
C ALA A 204 -19.97 22.19 7.54
N GLN A 205 -18.90 21.40 7.39
CA GLN A 205 -18.94 20.13 6.66
C GLN A 205 -19.83 19.09 7.37
N ARG A 206 -19.87 19.09 8.71
CA ARG A 206 -20.68 18.17 9.53
C ARG A 206 -22.18 18.46 9.50
N THR A 207 -22.59 19.68 9.19
CA THR A 207 -24.02 20.06 9.17
C THR A 207 -24.64 20.01 7.78
N ALA A 208 -23.84 19.87 6.73
CA ALA A 208 -24.28 19.88 5.32
C ALA A 208 -25.09 21.13 4.92
N GLU A 209 -24.91 22.24 5.65
CA GLU A 209 -25.66 23.49 5.45
C GLU A 209 -25.07 24.38 4.36
N THR A 210 -23.82 24.13 3.96
CA THR A 210 -23.17 24.88 2.88
C THR A 210 -23.57 24.30 1.52
N ASP A 211 -24.08 25.15 0.62
CA ASP A 211 -24.43 24.74 -0.73
C ASP A 211 -23.17 24.66 -1.61
N HIS A 212 -22.65 23.44 -1.76
CA HIS A 212 -21.53 23.12 -2.64
C HIS A 212 -21.98 22.62 -4.01
N LEU A 213 -23.21 22.12 -4.13
CA LEU A 213 -23.74 21.56 -5.38
C LEU A 213 -24.20 22.66 -6.34
N GLY A 214 -24.77 23.74 -5.82
CA GLY A 214 -25.33 24.82 -6.63
C GLY A 214 -26.44 24.32 -7.57
N GLN A 215 -26.41 24.80 -8.82
CA GLN A 215 -27.39 24.45 -9.86
C GLN A 215 -26.94 23.30 -10.77
N ASP A 216 -25.67 22.88 -10.66
CA ASP A 216 -25.10 21.76 -11.41
C ASP A 216 -24.44 20.78 -10.43
N PRO A 217 -25.24 19.91 -9.77
CA PRO A 217 -24.71 18.96 -8.79
C PRO A 217 -23.64 18.02 -9.35
N VAL A 218 -23.83 17.55 -10.59
CA VAL A 218 -22.90 16.61 -11.25
C VAL A 218 -21.59 17.31 -11.55
N GLY A 219 -21.62 18.49 -12.16
CA GLY A 219 -20.42 19.27 -12.46
C GLY A 219 -19.65 19.68 -11.21
N SER A 220 -20.35 20.11 -10.16
CA SER A 220 -19.74 20.46 -8.87
C SER A 220 -19.02 19.25 -8.23
N PHE A 221 -19.66 18.09 -8.24
CA PHE A 221 -19.04 16.84 -7.76
C PHE A 221 -17.83 16.46 -8.60
N GLN A 222 -17.94 16.45 -9.93
CA GLN A 222 -16.84 16.10 -10.84
C GLN A 222 -15.64 17.04 -10.67
N ALA A 223 -15.88 18.34 -10.48
CA ALA A 223 -14.81 19.32 -10.24
C ALA A 223 -14.08 19.06 -8.92
N ALA A 224 -14.81 18.80 -7.83
CA ALA A 224 -14.21 18.48 -6.54
C ALA A 224 -13.44 17.15 -6.58
N ALA A 225 -14.02 16.11 -7.20
CA ALA A 225 -13.38 14.82 -7.40
C ALA A 225 -12.08 14.95 -8.21
N ALA A 226 -12.10 15.65 -9.34
CA ALA A 226 -10.92 15.86 -10.18
C ALA A 226 -9.81 16.60 -9.43
N GLY A 227 -10.16 17.61 -8.62
CA GLY A 227 -9.21 18.33 -7.77
C GLY A 227 -8.53 17.42 -6.75
N LEU A 228 -9.30 16.56 -6.08
CA LEU A 228 -8.78 15.62 -5.09
C LEU A 228 -7.91 14.53 -5.71
N ILE A 229 -8.38 13.91 -6.79
CA ILE A 229 -7.65 12.88 -7.55
C ILE A 229 -6.30 13.42 -8.03
N LYS A 230 -6.30 14.62 -8.61
CA LYS A 230 -5.05 15.27 -9.04
C LYS A 230 -4.09 15.45 -7.87
N THR A 231 -4.56 15.94 -6.72
CA THR A 231 -3.71 16.12 -5.54
C THR A 231 -3.12 14.81 -5.05
N PHE A 232 -3.87 13.71 -5.02
CA PHE A 232 -3.30 12.41 -4.64
C PHE A 232 -2.38 11.79 -5.70
N GLY A 233 -2.50 12.21 -6.96
CA GLY A 233 -1.59 11.84 -8.04
C GLY A 233 -0.24 12.55 -7.98
N ASP A 234 -0.10 13.61 -7.20
CA ASP A 234 1.17 14.32 -7.05
C ASP A 234 2.20 13.48 -6.26
N SER A 235 3.44 13.46 -6.74
CA SER A 235 4.52 12.65 -6.16
C SER A 235 4.75 12.96 -4.68
N GLY A 236 4.79 11.93 -3.83
CA GLY A 236 5.09 12.06 -2.41
C GLY A 236 3.89 12.41 -1.53
N VAL A 237 2.69 12.65 -2.09
CA VAL A 237 1.50 13.00 -1.29
C VAL A 237 0.98 11.79 -0.51
N LEU A 238 1.00 10.60 -1.09
CA LEU A 238 0.48 9.38 -0.44
C LEU A 238 1.32 8.94 0.77
N GLU A 239 2.61 9.27 0.78
CA GLU A 239 3.57 8.93 1.83
C GLU A 239 3.54 9.93 3.00
N GLN A 240 2.99 11.12 2.78
CA GLN A 240 2.92 12.16 3.81
C GLN A 240 1.95 11.80 4.94
N ARG A 241 2.19 12.42 6.11
CA ARG A 241 1.33 12.31 7.29
C ARG A 241 0.58 13.60 7.56
N PHE A 242 -0.65 13.45 8.02
CA PHE A 242 -1.62 14.50 8.30
C PHE A 242 -2.24 14.29 9.68
N ASP A 243 -2.79 15.37 10.25
CA ASP A 243 -3.47 15.34 11.55
C ASP A 243 -5.00 15.21 11.44
N ILE A 244 -5.52 15.27 10.21
CA ILE A 244 -6.94 15.15 9.88
C ILE A 244 -7.13 13.88 9.04
N PRO A 245 -8.13 13.03 9.35
CA PRO A 245 -9.09 13.18 10.45
C PRO A 245 -8.54 12.78 11.83
N GLY A 246 -7.32 12.25 11.90
CA GLY A 246 -6.63 11.99 13.16
C GLY A 246 -5.10 12.04 13.02
N PRO A 247 -4.38 12.25 14.15
CA PRO A 247 -2.92 12.36 14.16
C PRO A 247 -2.22 11.17 13.48
N GLY A 248 -1.33 11.49 12.53
CA GLY A 248 -0.49 10.49 11.87
C GLY A 248 -1.14 9.74 10.70
N THR A 249 -2.34 10.15 10.26
CA THR A 249 -3.02 9.61 9.08
C THR A 249 -2.12 9.78 7.84
N THR A 250 -1.85 8.72 7.09
CA THR A 250 -1.05 8.80 5.86
C THR A 250 -1.89 9.28 4.67
N GLY A 251 -1.26 9.82 3.62
CA GLY A 251 -1.95 10.20 2.38
C GLY A 251 -2.64 9.02 1.71
N LEU A 252 -2.05 7.82 1.78
CA LEU A 252 -2.69 6.56 1.36
C LEU A 252 -3.97 6.26 2.15
N GLN A 253 -3.96 6.46 3.47
CA GLN A 253 -5.16 6.32 4.30
C GLN A 253 -6.18 7.39 3.95
N LEU A 254 -5.76 8.64 3.73
CA LEU A 254 -6.64 9.74 3.34
C LEU A 254 -7.34 9.48 2.00
N ALA A 255 -6.63 8.92 1.01
CA ALA A 255 -7.22 8.49 -0.25
C ALA A 255 -8.19 7.30 -0.09
N SER A 256 -7.88 6.37 0.83
CA SER A 256 -8.79 5.25 1.17
C SER A 256 -10.07 5.74 1.85
N ILE A 257 -9.95 6.72 2.76
CA ILE A 257 -11.09 7.42 3.37
C ILE A 257 -11.93 8.12 2.30
N SER A 258 -11.28 8.86 1.41
CA SER A 258 -11.96 9.54 0.29
C SER A 258 -12.75 8.57 -0.58
N THR A 259 -12.19 7.39 -0.86
CA THR A 259 -12.85 6.34 -1.63
C THR A 259 -14.05 5.76 -0.87
N LEU A 260 -13.94 5.60 0.45
CA LEU A 260 -15.04 5.16 1.31
C LEU A 260 -16.18 6.18 1.34
N GLU A 261 -15.87 7.46 1.53
CA GLU A 261 -16.84 8.56 1.51
C GLU A 261 -17.65 8.56 0.20
N VAL A 262 -16.96 8.52 -0.95
CA VAL A 262 -17.59 8.52 -2.27
C VAL A 262 -18.48 7.29 -2.46
N LEU A 263 -17.97 6.09 -2.17
CA LEU A 263 -18.70 4.84 -2.38
C LEU A 263 -19.97 4.75 -1.52
N VAL A 264 -19.85 5.05 -0.23
CA VAL A 264 -20.93 4.86 0.73
C VAL A 264 -22.00 5.93 0.56
N HIS A 265 -21.60 7.19 0.39
CA HIS A 265 -22.57 8.27 0.17
C HIS A 265 -23.19 8.22 -1.23
N GLY A 266 -22.48 7.68 -2.23
CA GLY A 266 -23.07 7.30 -3.51
C GLY A 266 -24.27 6.36 -3.31
N TRP A 267 -24.11 5.32 -2.49
CA TRP A 267 -25.22 4.43 -2.16
C TRP A 267 -26.31 5.09 -1.31
N ASP A 268 -25.95 5.93 -0.33
CA ASP A 268 -26.92 6.63 0.52
C ASP A 268 -27.85 7.53 -0.31
N MET A 269 -27.29 8.22 -1.31
CA MET A 269 -28.02 9.07 -2.26
C MET A 269 -28.85 8.24 -3.24
N ALA A 270 -28.25 7.24 -3.88
CA ALA A 270 -28.95 6.40 -4.86
C ALA A 270 -30.16 5.70 -4.26
N SER A 271 -29.99 5.16 -3.05
CA SER A 271 -31.05 4.46 -2.31
C SER A 271 -32.13 5.39 -1.77
N GLY A 272 -31.84 6.68 -1.57
CA GLY A 272 -32.82 7.69 -1.20
C GLY A 272 -33.61 8.23 -2.39
N ALA A 273 -32.93 8.39 -3.53
CA ALA A 273 -33.51 8.82 -4.80
C ALA A 273 -34.18 7.69 -5.60
N ASP A 274 -34.10 6.45 -5.13
CA ASP A 274 -34.61 5.23 -5.80
C ASP A 274 -34.04 5.05 -7.22
N VAL A 275 -32.73 5.25 -7.37
CA VAL A 275 -31.99 5.07 -8.63
C VAL A 275 -30.94 3.96 -8.51
N PRO A 276 -30.58 3.27 -9.61
CA PRO A 276 -29.56 2.23 -9.56
C PRO A 276 -28.17 2.78 -9.24
N TYR A 277 -27.41 2.04 -8.43
CA TYR A 277 -25.99 2.30 -8.17
C TYR A 277 -25.19 1.00 -8.27
N GLN A 278 -24.24 0.96 -9.20
CA GLN A 278 -23.40 -0.20 -9.47
C GLN A 278 -21.93 0.20 -9.39
N PRO A 279 -21.32 0.18 -8.19
CA PRO A 279 -19.90 0.47 -8.04
C PRO A 279 -19.04 -0.68 -8.59
N ASP A 280 -17.80 -0.37 -8.95
CA ASP A 280 -16.81 -1.36 -9.42
C ASP A 280 -16.40 -2.32 -8.28
N ASP A 281 -16.36 -3.63 -8.57
CA ASP A 281 -16.07 -4.67 -7.58
C ASP A 281 -14.70 -4.49 -6.89
N ALA A 282 -13.70 -3.95 -7.59
CA ALA A 282 -12.39 -3.69 -7.00
C ALA A 282 -12.46 -2.54 -5.98
N VAL A 283 -13.29 -1.53 -6.24
CA VAL A 283 -13.55 -0.43 -5.30
C VAL A 283 -14.24 -0.97 -4.04
N VAL A 284 -15.29 -1.79 -4.21
CA VAL A 284 -15.99 -2.42 -3.09
C VAL A 284 -15.04 -3.27 -2.25
N THR A 285 -14.24 -4.12 -2.89
CA THR A 285 -13.31 -5.03 -2.22
C THR A 285 -12.23 -4.27 -1.42
N ALA A 286 -11.63 -3.24 -2.03
CA ALA A 286 -10.60 -2.44 -1.39
C ALA A 286 -11.17 -1.62 -0.23
N THR A 287 -12.32 -0.94 -0.42
CA THR A 287 -12.98 -0.16 0.62
C THR A 287 -13.42 -1.05 1.77
N ARG A 288 -13.92 -2.27 1.51
CA ARG A 288 -14.25 -3.24 2.56
C ARG A 288 -13.03 -3.64 3.36
N THR A 289 -11.92 -3.96 2.69
CA THR A 289 -10.66 -4.30 3.35
C THR A 289 -10.15 -3.17 4.23
N TYR A 290 -10.22 -1.93 3.74
CA TYR A 290 -9.90 -0.74 4.53
C TYR A 290 -10.84 -0.60 5.74
N ALA A 291 -12.15 -0.70 5.54
CA ALA A 291 -13.15 -0.50 6.59
C ALA A 291 -13.02 -1.52 7.74
N VAL A 292 -12.80 -2.80 7.43
CA VAL A 292 -12.65 -3.83 8.49
C VAL A 292 -11.33 -3.73 9.26
N THR A 293 -10.30 -3.14 8.66
CA THR A 293 -8.98 -2.98 9.31
C THR A 293 -8.88 -1.68 10.09
N ALA A 294 -9.42 -0.58 9.56
CA ALA A 294 -9.29 0.75 10.13
C ALA A 294 -10.43 1.13 11.09
N ILE A 295 -11.62 0.55 10.95
CA ILE A 295 -12.81 0.94 11.73
C ILE A 295 -13.17 -0.18 12.70
N SER A 296 -12.78 -0.01 13.96
CA SER A 296 -13.05 -0.98 15.03
C SER A 296 -14.54 -1.08 15.40
N GLU A 297 -14.93 -2.19 16.05
CA GLU A 297 -16.29 -2.42 16.54
C GLU A 297 -16.60 -1.75 17.90
N ALA A 298 -15.59 -1.14 18.58
CA ALA A 298 -15.73 -0.48 19.88
C ALA A 298 -16.49 0.87 19.80
N PRO A 299 -17.05 1.39 20.91
CA PRO A 299 -18.41 1.93 20.95
C PRO A 299 -18.66 2.97 19.86
N ARG A 300 -19.55 2.58 18.94
CA ARG A 300 -19.97 3.37 17.81
C ARG A 300 -20.97 4.43 18.26
N GLY A 301 -20.62 5.70 18.02
CA GLY A 301 -21.42 6.88 18.37
C GLY A 301 -20.98 8.12 17.59
N GLY A 302 -20.37 7.91 16.42
CA GLY A 302 -19.82 8.93 15.53
C GLY A 302 -20.29 8.72 14.08
N PRO A 303 -19.43 8.87 13.05
CA PRO A 303 -19.85 8.81 11.63
C PRO A 303 -20.35 7.41 11.18
N PHE A 304 -20.19 6.39 12.01
CA PHE A 304 -20.64 5.02 11.75
C PHE A 304 -21.67 4.58 12.79
N GLY A 305 -22.78 4.01 12.32
CA GLY A 305 -23.79 3.39 13.16
C GLY A 305 -23.35 2.02 13.71
N PRO A 306 -24.11 1.42 14.64
CA PRO A 306 -23.88 0.05 15.10
C PRO A 306 -23.79 -0.92 13.91
N VAL A 307 -22.93 -1.94 13.99
CA VAL A 307 -22.87 -2.97 12.94
C VAL A 307 -24.24 -3.57 12.74
N VAL A 308 -24.70 -3.60 11.49
CA VAL A 308 -25.95 -4.26 11.08
C VAL A 308 -25.59 -5.68 10.63
N PRO A 309 -26.10 -6.72 11.30
CA PRO A 309 -25.86 -8.10 10.89
C PRO A 309 -26.41 -8.36 9.48
N VAL A 310 -25.58 -8.95 8.63
CA VAL A 310 -25.96 -9.42 7.30
C VAL A 310 -25.83 -10.95 7.26
N THR A 311 -26.44 -11.59 6.26
CA THR A 311 -26.27 -13.03 6.06
C THR A 311 -24.85 -13.35 5.63
N ALA A 312 -24.39 -14.59 5.90
CA ALA A 312 -23.02 -15.01 5.58
C ALA A 312 -22.74 -15.06 4.07
N ASP A 313 -23.78 -15.12 3.24
CA ASP A 313 -23.76 -15.12 1.78
C ASP A 313 -24.06 -13.74 1.17
N ALA A 314 -24.19 -12.69 1.99
CA ALA A 314 -24.36 -11.33 1.49
C ALA A 314 -23.20 -10.93 0.56
N ASP A 315 -23.53 -10.21 -0.51
CA ASP A 315 -22.53 -9.73 -1.45
C ASP A 315 -21.54 -8.78 -0.74
N PRO A 316 -20.33 -8.59 -1.28
CA PRO A 316 -19.29 -7.79 -0.63
C PRO A 316 -19.73 -6.35 -0.32
N PHE A 317 -20.61 -5.76 -1.12
CA PHE A 317 -21.04 -4.38 -0.92
C PHE A 317 -22.07 -4.29 0.21
N THR A 318 -23.06 -5.18 0.23
CA THR A 318 -24.01 -5.30 1.36
C THR A 318 -23.28 -5.58 2.67
N ALA A 319 -22.26 -6.45 2.66
CA ALA A 319 -21.46 -6.73 3.85
C ALA A 319 -20.65 -5.51 4.33
N LEU A 320 -20.12 -4.69 3.41
CA LEU A 320 -19.47 -3.42 3.74
C LEU A 320 -20.47 -2.44 4.38
N LEU A 321 -21.64 -2.26 3.76
CA LEU A 321 -22.69 -1.37 4.26
C LEU A 321 -23.14 -1.78 5.68
N GLY A 322 -23.37 -3.07 5.90
CA GLY A 322 -23.69 -3.62 7.22
C GLY A 322 -22.59 -3.37 8.24
N HIS A 323 -21.32 -3.58 7.86
CA HIS A 323 -20.16 -3.24 8.70
C HIS A 323 -20.09 -1.76 9.06
N LEU A 324 -20.60 -0.86 8.21
CA LEU A 324 -20.66 0.59 8.47
C LEU A 324 -21.96 1.03 9.16
N GLY A 325 -22.86 0.08 9.46
CA GLY A 325 -24.11 0.32 10.16
C GLY A 325 -25.26 0.80 9.29
N ARG A 326 -25.22 0.51 7.99
CA ARG A 326 -26.31 0.79 7.04
C ARG A 326 -27.22 -0.43 6.94
N HIS A 327 -28.52 -0.18 6.79
CA HIS A 327 -29.52 -1.20 6.48
C HIS A 327 -29.70 -1.25 4.97
N ALA A 328 -29.06 -2.21 4.33
CA ALA A 328 -29.10 -2.48 2.90
C ALA A 328 -29.89 -3.75 2.59
#